data_AF-A0A2V9KM74-F1
#
_entry.id   AF-A0A2V9KM74-F1
#
_cell.length_a   1.000
_cell.length_b   1.000
_cell.length_c   1.000
_cell.angle_alpha   90.00
_cell.angle_beta   90.00
_cell.angle_gamma   90.00
#
_symmetry.space_group_name_H-M   'P 1'
#
loop_
_entity.id
_entity.type
_entity.pdbx_description
1 polymer ?
#
loop_
_entity_poly.entity_id
_entity_poly.type
_entity_poly.pdbx_seq_one_letter_code
_entity_poly.pdbx_strand_id
1 'polypeptide(L)'
;FRSLGEEDGAGRHYFVVKAVPKRKDKFLFEGKVWIDAQDFAVAKIVGRPAKNPSFWIKQVDFVRQYQKIGEFWLPLQDESVSDVRIFGKRVLTIDHRSYVVNGATP
;
A
#
# COMPACT_ATOMS: atom_id res chain seq x y z
N PHE A 1 2.73 10.03 11.65
CA PHE A 1 3.03 10.34 10.25
C PHE A 1 3.83 11.63 10.18
N ARG A 2 4.55 11.87 9.09
CA ARG A 2 5.19 13.16 8.79
C ARG A 2 4.76 13.58 7.38
N SER A 3 4.41 14.85 7.17
CA SER A 3 4.13 15.34 5.82
C SER A 3 5.42 15.29 4.98
N LEU A 4 5.30 14.82 3.73
CA LEU A 4 6.35 14.84 2.73
C LEU A 4 6.05 15.81 1.57
N GLY A 5 4.85 16.41 1.56
CA GLY A 5 4.39 17.32 0.52
C GLY A 5 3.16 16.79 -0.20
N GLU A 6 2.97 17.29 -1.42
CA GLU A 6 1.84 16.99 -2.29
C GLU A 6 2.36 16.51 -3.65
N GLU A 7 1.62 15.62 -4.29
CA GLU A 7 1.94 15.07 -5.62
C GLU A 7 0.66 14.95 -6.47
N ASP A 8 0.76 15.25 -7.76
CA ASP A 8 -0.29 14.98 -8.74
C ASP A 8 -0.04 13.66 -9.47
N GLY A 9 -1.09 12.87 -9.71
CA GLY A 9 -0.99 11.61 -10.43
C GLY A 9 -2.35 11.01 -10.80
N ALA A 10 -2.42 10.27 -11.91
CA ALA A 10 -3.66 9.63 -12.37
C ALA A 10 -4.90 10.57 -12.41
N GLY A 11 -4.68 11.86 -12.70
CA GLY A 11 -5.73 12.88 -12.74
C GLY A 11 -6.24 13.34 -11.36
N ARG A 12 -5.52 13.03 -10.28
CA ARG A 12 -5.88 13.38 -8.91
C ARG A 12 -4.71 14.01 -8.17
N HIS A 13 -5.03 14.77 -7.13
CA HIS A 13 -4.07 15.42 -6.24
C HIS A 13 -3.94 14.63 -4.94
N TYR A 14 -2.72 14.48 -4.41
CA TYR A 14 -2.45 13.65 -3.24
C TYR A 14 -1.61 14.37 -2.20
N PHE A 15 -1.98 14.22 -0.93
CA PHE A 15 -1.07 14.45 0.19
C PHE A 15 -0.18 13.23 0.38
N VAL A 16 1.13 13.44 0.44
CA VAL A 16 2.10 12.36 0.66
C VAL A 16 2.65 12.43 2.07
N VAL A 17 2.55 11.32 2.80
CA VAL A 17 3.01 11.24 4.19
C VAL A 17 3.95 10.07 4.40
N LYS A 18 4.95 10.26 5.28
CA LYS A 18 5.78 9.17 5.79
C LYS A 18 5.08 8.46 6.95
N ALA A 19 4.85 7.16 6.79
CA ALA A 19 4.47 6.26 7.87
C ALA A 19 5.73 5.75 8.57
N VAL A 20 5.80 5.93 9.89
CA VAL A 20 6.89 5.43 10.73
C VAL A 20 6.28 4.57 11.84
N PRO A 21 6.67 3.31 11.98
CA PRO A 21 6.10 2.41 12.97
C PRO A 21 6.54 2.83 14.37
N LYS A 22 5.63 2.82 15.34
CA LYS A 22 5.95 3.16 16.75
C LYS A 22 6.70 2.04 17.48
N ARG A 23 6.68 0.82 16.95
CA ARG A 23 7.38 -0.36 17.49
C ARG A 23 7.87 -1.26 16.37
N LYS A 24 8.92 -2.05 16.62
CA LYS A 24 9.47 -3.01 15.66
C LYS A 24 8.64 -4.29 15.66
N ASP A 25 7.59 -4.32 14.85
CA ASP A 25 6.67 -5.45 14.71
C ASP A 25 6.51 -5.86 13.23
N LYS A 26 6.36 -7.15 12.96
CA LYS A 26 6.28 -7.68 11.58
C LYS A 26 4.98 -7.31 10.85
N PHE A 27 3.95 -6.90 11.58
CA PHE A 27 2.67 -6.46 11.04
C PHE A 27 2.57 -4.93 10.86
N LEU A 28 3.61 -4.19 11.28
CA LEU A 28 3.73 -2.76 11.03
C LEU A 28 4.67 -2.51 9.86
N PHE A 29 4.55 -1.35 9.22
CA PHE A 29 5.41 -0.97 8.09
C PHE A 29 6.03 0.42 8.28
N GLU A 30 7.14 0.64 7.60
CA GLU A 30 7.69 1.98 7.32
C GLU A 30 7.56 2.23 5.82
N GLY A 31 7.11 3.44 5.44
CA GLY A 31 6.88 3.74 4.02
C GLY A 31 6.29 5.10 3.75
N LYS A 32 5.88 5.32 2.50
CA LYS A 32 5.09 6.46 2.04
C LYS A 32 3.64 6.04 1.84
N VAL A 33 2.72 6.95 2.15
CA VAL A 33 1.29 6.81 1.90
C VAL A 33 0.83 8.02 1.10
N TRP A 34 0.15 7.77 -0.02
CA TRP A 34 -0.53 8.79 -0.81
C TRP A 34 -2.00 8.80 -0.39
N ILE A 35 -2.46 9.97 0.04
CA ILE A 35 -3.83 10.22 0.49
C ILE A 35 -4.45 11.14 -0.54
N ASP A 36 -5.54 10.70 -1.17
CA ASP A 36 -6.29 11.51 -2.12
C ASP A 36 -6.80 12.79 -1.46
N ALA A 37 -6.55 13.94 -2.06
CA ALA A 37 -6.88 15.24 -1.47
C ALA A 37 -8.38 15.58 -1.56
N GLN A 38 -9.13 14.94 -2.45
CA GLN A 38 -10.57 15.14 -2.58
C GLN A 38 -11.34 14.27 -1.60
N ASP A 39 -11.00 12.98 -1.54
CA ASP A 39 -11.74 11.97 -0.77
C ASP A 39 -11.08 11.66 0.60
N PHE A 40 -9.87 12.17 0.87
CA PHE A 40 -9.05 11.87 2.06
C PHE A 40 -8.80 10.37 2.29
N ALA A 41 -8.88 9.57 1.22
CA ALA A 41 -8.69 8.13 1.26
C ALA A 41 -7.27 7.72 0.87
N VAL A 42 -6.82 6.55 1.34
CA VAL A 42 -5.51 6.01 0.95
C VAL A 42 -5.57 5.48 -0.48
N ALA A 43 -4.80 6.10 -1.38
CA ALA A 43 -4.72 5.71 -2.78
C ALA A 43 -3.55 4.75 -3.04
N LYS A 44 -2.44 4.92 -2.31
CA LYS A 44 -1.24 4.09 -2.50
C LYS A 44 -0.42 4.00 -1.23
N ILE A 45 0.20 2.85 -1.02
CA ILE A 45 1.20 2.63 0.01
C ILE A 45 2.44 2.03 -0.64
N VAL A 46 3.61 2.58 -0.37
CA VAL A 46 4.90 1.98 -0.74
C VAL A 46 5.72 1.83 0.52
N GLY A 47 6.18 0.63 0.84
CA GLY A 47 6.92 0.44 2.08
C GLY A 47 7.46 -0.96 2.27
N ARG A 48 7.88 -1.22 3.50
CA ARG A 48 8.43 -2.50 3.95
C ARG A 48 8.02 -2.77 5.40
N PRO A 49 7.92 -4.05 5.82
CA PRO A 49 7.66 -4.39 7.22
C PRO A 49 8.71 -3.79 8.15
N ALA A 50 8.30 -3.36 9.34
CA ALA A 50 9.19 -2.80 10.36
C ALA A 50 10.14 -3.84 10.97
N LYS A 51 9.79 -5.12 10.79
CA LYS A 51 10.59 -6.29 11.15
C LYS A 51 10.36 -7.39 10.12
N ASN A 52 11.41 -8.13 9.79
CA ASN A 52 11.29 -9.27 8.88
C ASN A 52 10.29 -10.32 9.42
N PRO A 53 9.44 -10.89 8.55
CA PRO A 53 8.36 -11.78 8.99
C PRO A 53 8.86 -13.17 9.42
N SER A 54 10.02 -13.62 8.94
CA SER A 54 10.65 -14.87 9.34
C SER A 54 12.18 -14.84 9.13
N PHE A 55 12.88 -15.82 9.72
CA PHE A 55 14.33 -16.00 9.53
C PHE A 55 14.72 -16.31 8.08
N TRP A 56 13.80 -16.74 7.22
CA TRP A 56 14.12 -17.04 5.81
C TRP A 56 14.13 -15.80 4.91
N ILE A 57 13.53 -14.71 5.39
CA ILE A 57 13.34 -13.48 4.61
C ILE A 57 14.38 -12.43 5.00
N LYS A 58 15.14 -11.94 4.01
CA LYS A 58 16.12 -10.84 4.17
C LYS A 58 15.43 -9.48 4.14
N GLN A 59 14.53 -9.29 3.19
CA GLN A 59 13.78 -8.04 3.00
C GLN A 59 12.47 -8.32 2.26
N VAL A 60 11.46 -7.50 2.53
CA VAL A 60 10.23 -7.44 1.74
C VAL A 60 9.92 -5.98 1.47
N ASP A 61 9.82 -5.60 0.20
CA ASP A 61 9.29 -4.30 -0.22
C ASP A 61 7.93 -4.55 -0.89
N PHE A 62 6.98 -3.64 -0.68
CA PHE A 62 5.64 -3.77 -1.24
C PHE A 62 5.10 -2.45 -1.76
N VAL A 63 4.20 -2.58 -2.73
CA VAL A 63 3.34 -1.51 -3.25
C VAL A 63 1.91 -2.00 -3.13
N ARG A 64 1.05 -1.21 -2.49
CA ARG A 64 -0.41 -1.43 -2.48
C ARG A 64 -1.09 -0.26 -3.15
N GLN A 65 -1.98 -0.53 -4.07
CA GLN A 65 -2.72 0.46 -4.83
C GLN A 65 -4.21 0.26 -4.58
N TYR A 66 -4.92 1.37 -4.52
CA TYR A 66 -6.36 1.40 -4.27
C TYR A 66 -7.03 2.23 -5.37
N GLN A 67 -8.28 1.90 -5.67
CA GLN A 67 -9.10 2.60 -6.64
C GLN A 67 -10.44 2.96 -6.03
N LYS A 68 -11.04 4.06 -6.50
CA LYS A 68 -12.40 4.44 -6.15
C LYS A 68 -13.40 3.68 -7.03
N ILE A 69 -14.33 2.96 -6.42
CA ILE A 69 -15.46 2.29 -7.07
C ILE A 69 -16.74 2.74 -6.34
N GLY A 70 -17.56 3.54 -7.03
CA GLY A 70 -18.65 4.27 -6.39
C GLY A 70 -18.12 5.17 -5.27
N GLU A 71 -18.66 5.01 -4.08
CA GLU A 71 -18.27 5.77 -2.88
C GLU A 71 -17.10 5.15 -2.11
N PHE A 72 -16.60 3.98 -2.52
CA PHE A 72 -15.62 3.21 -1.76
C PHE A 72 -14.25 3.18 -2.41
N TRP A 73 -13.21 3.24 -1.59
CA TRP A 73 -11.84 2.95 -2.00
C TRP A 73 -11.49 1.51 -1.69
N LEU A 74 -11.20 0.74 -2.74
CA LEU A 74 -10.98 -0.69 -2.67
C LEU A 74 -9.60 -1.05 -3.21
N PRO A 75 -8.98 -2.15 -2.75
CA PRO A 75 -7.72 -2.62 -3.31
C PRO A 75 -7.81 -2.76 -4.83
N LEU A 76 -6.81 -2.26 -5.54
CA LEU A 76 -6.64 -2.47 -6.97
C LEU A 76 -5.61 -3.57 -7.20
N GLN A 77 -4.44 -3.40 -6.58
CA GLN A 77 -3.32 -4.31 -6.77
C GLN A 77 -2.35 -4.24 -5.59
N ASP A 78 -1.87 -5.40 -5.17
CA ASP A 78 -0.77 -5.52 -4.22
C ASP A 78 0.41 -6.22 -4.92
N GLU A 79 1.58 -5.59 -4.92
CA GLU A 79 2.83 -6.19 -5.35
C GLU A 79 3.80 -6.27 -4.17
N SER A 80 4.48 -7.40 -4.01
CA SER A 80 5.50 -7.60 -2.98
C SER A 80 6.73 -8.29 -3.56
N VAL A 81 7.90 -7.72 -3.30
CA VAL A 81 9.19 -8.26 -3.68
C VAL A 81 9.91 -8.74 -2.42
N SER A 82 10.09 -10.05 -2.31
CA SER A 82 10.74 -10.70 -1.17
C SER A 82 12.11 -11.24 -1.55
N ASP A 83 13.15 -10.84 -0.83
CA ASP A 83 14.48 -11.44 -0.92
C ASP A 83 14.59 -12.61 0.08
N VAL A 84 14.65 -13.83 -0.44
CA VAL A 84 14.68 -15.08 0.34
C VAL A 84 16.10 -15.63 0.38
N ARG A 85 16.62 -15.93 1.58
CA ARG A 85 18.05 -16.25 1.80
C ARG A 85 18.65 -17.29 0.86
N ILE A 86 17.91 -18.35 0.52
CA ILE A 86 18.38 -19.45 -0.34
C ILE A 86 17.74 -19.40 -1.73
N PHE A 87 16.55 -18.82 -1.86
CA PHE A 87 15.74 -18.88 -3.08
C PHE A 87 15.76 -17.58 -3.90
N GLY A 88 16.55 -16.59 -3.49
CA GLY A 88 16.70 -15.31 -4.17
C GLY A 88 15.44 -14.45 -4.13
N LYS A 89 15.34 -13.51 -5.06
CA LYS A 89 14.21 -12.58 -5.18
C LYS A 89 12.95 -13.31 -5.69
N ARG A 90 11.81 -13.07 -5.04
CA ARG A 90 10.48 -13.54 -5.42
C ARG A 90 9.54 -12.36 -5.52
N VAL A 91 8.66 -12.38 -6.51
CA VAL A 91 7.62 -11.35 -6.70
C VAL A 91 6.27 -12.02 -6.54
N LEU A 92 5.41 -11.42 -5.73
CA LEU A 92 4.00 -11.77 -5.60
C LEU A 92 3.18 -10.58 -6.05
N THR A 93 2.27 -10.79 -7.00
CA THR A 93 1.30 -9.81 -7.45
C THR A 93 -0.09 -10.35 -7.21
N ILE A 94 -0.96 -9.55 -6.60
CA ILE A 94 -2.37 -9.84 -6.37
C ILE A 94 -3.17 -8.76 -7.08
N ASP A 95 -3.90 -9.14 -8.12
CA ASP A 95 -4.80 -8.26 -8.86
C ASP A 95 -6.24 -8.43 -8.36
N HIS A 96 -6.82 -7.34 -7.87
CA HIS A 96 -8.19 -7.35 -7.41
C HIS A 96 -9.12 -6.82 -8.50
N ARG A 97 -10.14 -7.61 -8.83
CA ARG A 97 -11.09 -7.30 -9.92
C ARG A 97 -12.52 -7.58 -9.49
N SER A 98 -13.46 -6.98 -10.20
CA SER A 98 -14.89 -7.29 -10.12
C SER A 98 -15.49 -7.12 -8.72
N TYR A 99 -15.12 -6.05 -8.01
CA TYR A 99 -15.80 -5.68 -6.78
C TYR A 99 -17.26 -5.33 -7.06
N VAL A 100 -18.16 -5.97 -6.32
CA VAL A 100 -19.56 -5.59 -6.23
C VAL A 100 -19.77 -4.96 -4.86
N VAL A 101 -20.09 -3.68 -4.85
CA VAL A 101 -20.46 -2.96 -3.63
C VAL A 101 -21.97 -3.14 -3.44
N ASN A 102 -22.36 -3.88 -2.39
CA ASN A 102 -23.77 -4.06 -2.07
C ASN A 102 -24.36 -2.73 -1.55
N GLY A 103 -25.48 -2.28 -2.12
CA GLY A 103 -26.27 -1.16 -1.57
C GLY A 103 -26.29 0.15 -2.37
N ALA A 104 -25.71 0.20 -3.57
CA ALA A 104 -26.04 1.28 -4.51
C ALA A 104 -27.38 0.97 -5.19
N THR A 105 -28.47 1.19 -4.47
CA THR A 105 -29.79 1.33 -5.09
C THR A 105 -29.80 2.65 -5.87
N PRO A 106 -30.33 2.70 -7.11
CA PRO A 106 -30.57 3.96 -7.81
C PRO A 106 -31.42 4.94 -7.00
#